data_AF-A4S3S8-F1
#
_entry.id   AF-A4S3S8-F1
#
_cell.length_a   1.000
_cell.length_b   1.000
_cell.length_c   1.000
_cell.angle_alpha   90.00
_cell.angle_beta   90.00
_cell.angle_gamma   90.00
#
_symmetry.space_group_name_H-M   'P 1'
#
loop_
_entity.id
_entity.type
_entity.pdbx_description
1 polymer ?
#
loop_
_entity_poly.entity_id
_entity_poly.type
_entity_poly.pdbx_seq_one_letter_code
_entity_poly.pdbx_strand_id
1 'polypeptide(L)'
;ARYAHKHLWHASWWSMSSKYRREWNKPIWLLHESHHLPREGAYEANDVFALVNGVPAFALCAFGFFTPGVFGGLCFGAGLGITLYGIAYMYVHDGLVHKRFPTGPLGKLPLLRKIAAGHTIHHTEAFEGVPWGLFLGIQELEAVPGGLDELNK
;
A
#
# COMPACT_ATOMS: atom_id res chain seq x y z
N ALA A 1 -5.90 2.45 -3.56
CA ALA A 1 -4.49 2.24 -3.15
C ALA A 1 -3.49 3.00 -4.02
N ARG A 2 -3.23 2.63 -5.29
CA ARG A 2 -2.18 3.28 -6.11
C ARG A 2 -2.27 4.81 -6.22
N TYR A 3 -3.47 5.36 -6.40
CA TYR A 3 -3.67 6.81 -6.50
C TYR A 3 -3.49 7.50 -5.14
N ALA A 4 -3.90 6.84 -4.07
CA ALA A 4 -3.66 7.33 -2.71
C ALA A 4 -2.14 7.34 -2.42
N HIS A 5 -1.44 6.26 -2.77
CA HIS A 5 0.02 6.18 -2.62
C HIS A 5 0.71 7.27 -3.44
N LYS A 6 0.43 7.36 -4.74
CA LYS A 6 0.97 8.42 -5.59
C LYS A 6 0.65 9.82 -5.08
N HIS A 7 -0.62 10.13 -4.82
CA HIS A 7 -1.04 11.52 -4.63
C HIS A 7 -1.07 11.98 -3.18
N LEU A 8 -1.46 11.10 -2.27
CA LEU A 8 -1.47 11.46 -0.87
C LEU A 8 -0.05 11.31 -0.30
N TRP A 9 0.68 10.23 -0.62
CA TRP A 9 1.98 9.98 0.01
C TRP A 9 3.13 10.65 -0.76
N HIS A 10 3.07 10.70 -2.10
CA HIS A 10 4.17 11.25 -2.92
C HIS A 10 3.88 12.57 -3.66
N ALA A 11 2.63 12.92 -3.99
CA ALA A 11 2.32 14.05 -4.89
C ALA A 11 0.97 14.75 -4.62
N SER A 12 0.95 15.86 -3.89
CA SER A 12 -0.30 16.53 -3.47
C SER A 12 -1.21 17.06 -4.59
N TRP A 13 -2.50 17.11 -4.22
CA TRP A 13 -3.71 17.55 -4.93
C TRP A 13 -3.51 18.62 -6.01
N TRP A 14 -4.24 18.48 -7.13
CA TRP A 14 -4.08 19.22 -8.40
C TRP A 14 -4.44 20.72 -8.37
N SER A 15 -4.56 21.35 -7.19
CA SER A 15 -4.98 22.76 -7.06
C SER A 15 -4.15 23.62 -6.08
N MET A 16 -3.08 23.08 -5.45
CA MET A 16 -2.27 23.83 -4.47
C MET A 16 -0.87 24.21 -5.00
N SER A 17 -0.34 25.37 -4.58
CA SER A 17 1.04 25.78 -4.90
C SER A 17 2.07 24.81 -4.32
N SER A 18 3.25 24.67 -4.94
CA SER A 18 4.32 23.74 -4.53
C SER A 18 4.73 23.88 -3.05
N LYS A 19 4.73 25.10 -2.50
CA LYS A 19 5.05 25.38 -1.10
C LYS A 19 4.01 24.79 -0.14
N TYR A 20 2.73 25.12 -0.35
CA TYR A 20 1.62 24.58 0.47
C TYR A 20 1.45 23.07 0.30
N ARG A 21 1.75 22.56 -0.90
CA ARG A 21 1.78 21.12 -1.21
C ARG A 21 2.81 20.35 -0.38
N ARG A 22 4.00 20.93 -0.18
CA ARG A 22 5.05 20.37 0.69
C ARG A 22 4.68 20.42 2.17
N GLU A 23 4.08 21.52 2.62
CA GLU A 23 3.67 21.68 4.03
C GLU A 23 2.49 20.77 4.39
N TRP A 24 1.50 20.62 3.51
CA TRP A 24 0.34 19.74 3.72
C TRP A 24 0.71 18.25 3.76
N ASN A 25 1.59 17.80 2.87
CA ASN A 25 2.02 16.40 2.85
C ASN A 25 3.00 16.08 3.98
N LYS A 26 3.63 17.09 4.60
CA LYS A 26 4.69 16.88 5.58
C LYS A 26 4.29 15.94 6.74
N PRO A 27 3.11 16.06 7.39
CA PRO A 27 2.76 15.15 8.48
C PRO A 27 2.56 13.70 8.01
N ILE A 28 1.93 13.52 6.85
CA ILE A 28 1.66 12.19 6.27
C ILE A 28 2.97 11.56 5.78
N TRP A 29 3.81 12.36 5.13
CA TRP A 29 5.15 11.94 4.73
C TRP A 29 6.01 11.58 5.94
N LEU A 30 6.01 12.35 7.04
CA LEU A 30 6.79 12.01 8.23
C LEU A 30 6.38 10.65 8.83
N LEU A 31 5.10 10.29 8.76
CA LEU A 31 4.65 8.94 9.13
C LEU A 31 5.18 7.90 8.12
N HIS A 32 5.06 8.17 6.82
CA HIS A 32 5.44 7.25 5.76
C HIS A 32 6.97 7.11 5.57
N GLU A 33 7.75 8.14 5.85
CA GLU A 33 9.20 8.20 5.70
C GLU A 33 9.90 7.16 6.57
N SER A 34 9.35 6.89 7.76
CA SER A 34 9.81 5.80 8.62
C SER A 34 9.82 4.43 7.94
N HIS A 35 8.99 4.26 6.90
CA HIS A 35 8.91 3.04 6.09
C HIS A 35 9.97 2.95 4.99
N HIS A 36 10.52 4.08 4.55
CA HIS A 36 11.60 4.13 3.57
C HIS A 36 12.99 4.10 4.21
N LEU A 37 13.07 4.37 5.51
CA LEU A 37 14.32 4.39 6.27
C LEU A 37 14.66 2.99 6.85
N PRO A 38 15.95 2.70 7.11
CA PRO A 38 16.33 1.50 7.85
C PRO A 38 15.64 1.43 9.21
N ARG A 39 15.13 0.24 9.53
CA ARG A 39 14.23 0.05 10.68
C ARG A 39 15.00 -0.09 12.01
N GLU A 40 14.55 0.63 13.04
CA GLU A 40 15.14 0.63 14.39
C GLU A 40 14.25 -0.05 15.46
N GLY A 41 13.63 -1.19 15.14
CA GLY A 41 12.81 -1.93 16.12
C GLY A 41 11.57 -2.56 15.50
N ALA A 42 10.62 -3.02 16.31
CA ALA A 42 9.44 -3.77 15.84
C ALA A 42 8.37 -2.91 15.14
N TYR A 43 8.29 -1.63 15.47
CA TYR A 43 7.25 -0.69 15.03
C TYR A 43 7.82 0.45 14.20
N GLU A 44 6.99 1.00 13.31
CA GLU A 44 7.27 2.17 12.48
C GLU A 44 6.16 3.21 12.68
N ALA A 45 6.46 4.49 12.51
CA ALA A 45 5.40 5.52 12.52
C ALA A 45 4.35 5.25 11.42
N ASN A 46 4.76 4.60 10.33
CA ASN A 46 3.91 4.15 9.24
C ASN A 46 2.82 3.14 9.69
N ASP A 47 3.01 2.43 10.82
CA ASP A 47 2.00 1.50 11.36
C ASP A 47 0.67 2.18 11.70
N VAL A 48 0.69 3.51 11.90
CA VAL A 48 -0.53 4.31 12.08
C VAL A 48 -1.48 4.15 10.89
N PHE A 49 -0.99 3.97 9.66
CA PHE A 49 -1.84 3.76 8.50
C PHE A 49 -2.60 2.43 8.58
N ALA A 50 -2.03 1.38 9.19
CA ALA A 50 -2.74 0.13 9.41
C ALA A 50 -3.93 0.35 10.36
N LEU A 51 -3.76 1.16 11.41
CA LEU A 51 -4.84 1.53 12.33
C LEU A 51 -5.92 2.40 11.66
N VAL A 52 -5.51 3.42 10.90
CA VAL A 52 -6.41 4.32 10.18
C VAL A 52 -7.30 3.56 9.18
N ASN A 53 -6.79 2.47 8.57
CA ASN A 53 -7.59 1.62 7.70
C ASN A 53 -8.36 0.52 8.45
N GLY A 54 -7.77 -0.04 9.51
CA GLY A 54 -8.35 -1.14 10.27
C GLY A 54 -9.56 -0.74 11.12
N VAL A 55 -9.55 0.46 11.72
CA VAL A 55 -10.66 0.94 12.55
C VAL A 55 -11.95 1.11 11.74
N PRO A 56 -11.97 1.79 10.58
CA PRO A 56 -13.15 1.84 9.72
C PRO A 56 -13.60 0.46 9.23
N ALA A 57 -12.66 -0.43 8.88
CA ALA A 57 -12.98 -1.79 8.46
C ALA A 57 -13.70 -2.57 9.56
N PHE A 58 -13.18 -2.51 10.79
CA PHE A 58 -13.80 -3.10 11.96
C PHE A 58 -15.17 -2.49 12.24
N ALA A 59 -15.31 -1.17 12.19
CA ALA A 59 -16.58 -0.50 12.42
C ALA A 59 -17.65 -0.93 11.40
N LEU A 60 -17.29 -1.06 10.12
CA LEU A 60 -18.16 -1.55 9.05
C LEU A 60 -18.57 -3.01 9.26
N CYS A 61 -17.62 -3.87 9.64
CA CYS A 61 -17.90 -5.26 9.99
C CYS A 61 -18.84 -5.36 11.19
N ALA A 62 -18.54 -4.65 12.28
CA ALA A 62 -19.35 -4.66 13.49
C ALA A 62 -20.77 -4.15 13.21
N PHE A 63 -20.88 -3.00 12.53
CA PHE A 63 -22.17 -2.43 12.14
C PHE A 63 -22.97 -3.41 11.28
N GLY A 64 -22.35 -3.98 10.25
CA GLY A 64 -23.01 -4.93 9.35
C GLY A 64 -23.41 -6.23 10.03
N PHE A 65 -22.63 -6.71 11.00
CA PHE A 65 -22.93 -7.90 11.80
C PHE A 65 -24.16 -7.67 12.70
N PHE A 66 -24.27 -6.50 13.32
CA PHE A 66 -25.40 -6.16 14.21
C PHE A 66 -26.61 -5.54 13.50
N THR A 67 -26.55 -5.32 12.18
CA THR A 67 -27.63 -4.72 11.39
C THR A 67 -28.14 -5.69 10.33
N PRO A 68 -29.20 -6.47 10.62
CA PRO A 68 -29.77 -7.38 9.64
C PRO A 68 -30.32 -6.65 8.41
N GLY A 69 -30.23 -7.30 7.25
CA GLY A 69 -30.74 -6.80 5.97
C GLY A 69 -29.65 -6.43 4.97
N VAL A 70 -30.07 -6.04 3.77
CA VAL A 70 -29.16 -5.82 2.63
C VAL A 70 -28.13 -4.73 2.94
N PHE A 71 -28.54 -3.62 3.56
CA PHE A 71 -27.63 -2.52 3.87
C PHE A 71 -26.52 -2.94 4.85
N GLY A 72 -26.87 -3.62 5.94
CA GLY A 72 -25.87 -4.14 6.87
C GLY A 72 -24.96 -5.20 6.23
N GLY A 73 -25.52 -6.07 5.38
CA GLY A 73 -24.73 -7.00 4.57
C GLY A 73 -23.71 -6.31 3.67
N LEU A 74 -24.08 -5.20 3.02
CA LEU A 74 -23.17 -4.38 2.20
C LEU A 74 -22.06 -3.75 3.06
N CYS A 75 -22.40 -3.20 4.24
CA CYS A 75 -21.41 -2.66 5.17
C CYS A 75 -20.43 -3.74 5.64
N PHE A 76 -20.93 -4.92 6.04
CA PHE A 76 -20.09 -6.05 6.43
C PHE A 76 -19.16 -6.45 5.30
N GLY A 77 -19.69 -6.62 4.08
CA GLY A 77 -18.91 -6.97 2.90
C GLY A 77 -17.81 -5.95 2.58
N ALA A 78 -18.11 -4.66 2.71
CA ALA A 78 -17.13 -3.59 2.53
C ALA A 78 -16.02 -3.65 3.59
N GLY A 79 -16.37 -3.79 4.87
CA GLY A 79 -15.39 -3.93 5.96
C GLY A 79 -14.51 -5.17 5.81
N LEU A 80 -15.11 -6.29 5.40
CA LEU A 80 -14.40 -7.54 5.14
C LEU A 80 -13.43 -7.38 3.95
N GLY A 81 -13.88 -6.73 2.87
CA GLY A 81 -13.04 -6.44 1.71
C GLY A 81 -11.81 -5.59 2.07
N ILE A 82 -11.98 -4.53 2.87
CA ILE A 82 -10.88 -3.70 3.36
C ILE A 82 -9.92 -4.55 4.21
N THR A 83 -10.46 -5.39 5.10
CA THR A 83 -9.66 -6.25 6.00
C THR A 83 -8.82 -7.24 5.20
N LEU A 84 -9.42 -7.97 4.27
CA LEU A 84 -8.72 -8.95 3.43
C LEU A 84 -7.67 -8.30 2.54
N TYR A 85 -8.00 -7.14 1.96
CA TYR A 85 -7.04 -6.36 1.19
C TYR A 85 -5.85 -5.92 2.06
N GLY A 86 -6.11 -5.43 3.28
CA GLY A 86 -5.09 -5.00 4.23
C GLY A 86 -4.17 -6.15 4.65
N ILE A 87 -4.72 -7.34 4.94
CA ILE A 87 -3.95 -8.54 5.26
C ILE A 87 -3.07 -8.94 4.07
N ALA A 88 -3.62 -8.99 2.86
CA ALA A 88 -2.85 -9.32 1.67
C ALA A 88 -1.73 -8.30 1.43
N TYR A 89 -2.03 -7.00 1.61
CA TYR A 89 -1.06 -5.92 1.47
C TYR A 89 0.08 -6.08 2.48
N MET A 90 -0.22 -6.16 3.77
CA MET A 90 0.77 -6.35 4.84
C MET A 90 1.64 -7.60 4.59
N TYR A 91 1.02 -8.69 4.16
CA TYR A 91 1.73 -9.93 3.88
C TYR A 91 2.77 -9.78 2.75
N VAL A 92 2.40 -9.17 1.63
CA VAL A 92 3.30 -9.02 0.48
C VAL A 92 4.28 -7.87 0.69
N HIS A 93 3.80 -6.72 1.16
CA HIS A 93 4.59 -5.53 1.35
C HIS A 93 5.55 -5.68 2.53
N ASP A 94 5.03 -5.69 3.75
CA ASP A 94 5.85 -5.76 4.97
C ASP A 94 6.53 -7.13 5.12
N GLY A 95 5.81 -8.21 4.82
CA GLY A 95 6.33 -9.57 4.95
C GLY A 95 7.33 -9.94 3.86
N LEU A 96 6.92 -9.88 2.58
CA LEU A 96 7.74 -10.42 1.48
C LEU A 96 8.79 -9.42 0.97
N VAL A 97 8.42 -8.15 0.79
CA VAL A 97 9.36 -7.13 0.29
C VAL A 97 10.28 -6.67 1.42
N HIS A 98 9.71 -6.19 2.52
CA HIS A 98 10.47 -5.60 3.63
C HIS A 98 10.96 -6.61 4.68
N LYS A 99 10.59 -7.89 4.54
CA LYS A 99 11.08 -9.00 5.39
C LYS A 99 10.83 -8.78 6.89
N ARG A 100 9.73 -8.11 7.24
CA ARG A 100 9.35 -7.81 8.63
C ARG A 100 8.98 -9.05 9.43
N PHE A 101 8.47 -10.09 8.76
CA PHE A 101 8.12 -11.38 9.35
C PHE A 101 8.23 -12.50 8.32
N PRO A 102 8.40 -13.78 8.74
CA PRO A 102 8.52 -14.89 7.81
C PRO A 102 7.22 -15.13 7.02
N THR A 103 7.34 -15.19 5.68
CA THR A 103 6.23 -15.43 4.75
C THR A 103 6.13 -16.90 4.28
N GLY A 104 6.82 -17.83 4.95
CA GLY A 104 6.73 -19.26 4.66
C GLY A 104 6.83 -19.65 3.16
N PRO A 105 6.16 -20.74 2.74
CA PRO A 105 6.21 -21.22 1.35
C PRO A 105 5.52 -20.30 0.34
N LEU A 106 4.46 -19.59 0.76
CA LEU A 106 3.69 -18.70 -0.10
C LEU A 106 4.57 -17.58 -0.68
N GLY A 107 5.54 -17.05 0.08
CA GLY A 107 6.49 -16.06 -0.43
C GLY A 107 7.36 -16.55 -1.61
N LYS A 108 7.41 -17.85 -1.88
CA LYS A 108 8.15 -18.43 -3.01
C LYS A 108 7.36 -18.45 -4.31
N LEU A 109 6.06 -18.11 -4.28
CA LEU A 109 5.21 -18.11 -5.46
C LEU A 109 5.74 -17.11 -6.51
N PRO A 110 5.91 -17.51 -7.79
CA PRO A 110 6.49 -16.65 -8.82
C PRO A 110 5.78 -15.30 -8.96
N LEU A 111 4.45 -15.29 -8.90
CA LEU A 111 3.65 -14.07 -8.98
C LEU A 111 3.96 -13.11 -7.82
N LEU A 112 4.02 -13.61 -6.58
CA LEU A 112 4.29 -12.77 -5.42
C LEU A 112 5.72 -12.22 -5.45
N ARG A 113 6.69 -13.00 -5.94
CA ARG A 113 8.07 -12.53 -6.16
C ARG A 113 8.14 -11.45 -7.23
N LYS A 114 7.36 -11.56 -8.31
CA LYS A 114 7.30 -10.55 -9.36
C LYS A 114 6.64 -9.26 -8.87
N ILE A 115 5.57 -9.35 -8.08
CA ILE A 115 4.96 -8.20 -7.40
C ILE A 115 5.97 -7.53 -6.45
N ALA A 116 6.71 -8.33 -5.67
CA ALA A 116 7.73 -7.82 -4.77
C ALA A 116 8.85 -7.09 -5.53
N ALA A 117 9.33 -7.65 -6.63
CA ALA A 117 10.34 -7.02 -7.49
C ALA A 117 9.84 -5.67 -8.07
N GLY A 118 8.58 -5.61 -8.53
CA GLY A 118 7.98 -4.36 -9.00
C GLY A 118 7.92 -3.29 -7.90
N HIS A 119 7.65 -3.68 -6.66
CA HIS A 119 7.70 -2.77 -5.53
C HIS A 119 9.13 -2.32 -5.18
N THR A 120 10.13 -3.19 -5.32
CA THR A 120 11.54 -2.79 -5.17
C THR A 120 11.94 -1.76 -6.23
N ILE A 121 11.48 -1.91 -7.49
CA ILE A 121 11.70 -0.92 -8.56
C ILE A 121 11.09 0.43 -8.20
N HIS A 122 9.88 0.45 -7.61
CA HIS A 122 9.27 1.69 -7.14
C HIS A 122 10.18 2.46 -6.16
N HIS A 123 10.83 1.76 -5.22
CA HIS A 123 11.75 2.38 -4.26
C HIS A 123 13.05 2.92 -4.88
N THR A 124 13.42 2.52 -6.11
CA THR A 124 14.57 3.12 -6.81
C THR A 124 14.22 4.46 -7.47
N GLU A 125 12.95 4.85 -7.45
CA GLU A 125 12.39 6.01 -8.16
C GLU A 125 12.56 5.97 -9.68
N ALA A 126 12.91 4.81 -10.25
CA ALA A 126 12.93 4.60 -11.70
C ALA A 126 11.56 4.90 -12.33
N PHE A 127 11.55 5.26 -13.61
CA PHE A 127 10.33 5.55 -14.38
C PHE A 127 9.40 6.58 -13.70
N GLU A 128 9.98 7.64 -13.12
CA GLU A 128 9.26 8.67 -12.37
C GLU A 128 8.47 8.11 -11.17
N GLY A 129 9.03 7.10 -10.49
CA GLY A 129 8.43 6.44 -9.33
C GLY A 129 7.36 5.40 -9.67
N VAL A 130 7.20 5.00 -10.93
CA VAL A 130 6.32 3.87 -11.30
C VAL A 130 7.02 2.54 -10.95
N PRO A 131 6.31 1.54 -10.36
CA PRO A 131 4.86 1.49 -10.14
C PRO A 131 4.37 2.04 -8.80
N TRP A 132 3.20 2.68 -8.79
CA TRP A 132 2.58 3.20 -7.56
C TRP A 132 1.68 2.18 -6.85
N GLY A 133 1.17 1.19 -7.58
CA GLY A 133 0.40 0.08 -7.04
C GLY A 133 1.25 -1.13 -6.69
N LEU A 134 0.94 -1.80 -5.57
CA LEU A 134 1.58 -3.07 -5.20
C LEU A 134 1.12 -4.20 -6.14
N PHE A 135 -0.13 -4.63 -6.04
CA PHE A 135 -0.65 -5.77 -6.81
C PHE A 135 -0.85 -5.51 -8.30
N LEU A 136 -0.96 -4.24 -8.69
CA LEU A 136 -1.10 -3.83 -10.09
C LEU A 136 0.20 -3.22 -10.67
N GLY A 137 1.32 -3.38 -9.96
CA GLY A 137 2.57 -2.75 -10.36
C GLY A 137 3.14 -3.28 -11.66
N ILE A 138 2.85 -4.54 -12.00
CA ILE A 138 3.25 -5.15 -13.27
C ILE A 138 2.56 -4.46 -14.45
N GLN A 139 1.26 -4.21 -14.33
CA GLN A 139 0.47 -3.51 -15.36
C GLN A 139 0.90 -2.04 -15.51
N GLU A 140 1.30 -1.41 -14.40
CA GLU A 140 1.86 -0.05 -14.44
C GLU A 140 3.25 -0.03 -15.12
N LEU A 141 4.09 -1.03 -14.89
CA LEU A 141 5.39 -1.19 -15.54
C LEU A 141 5.26 -1.55 -17.03
N GLU A 142 4.22 -2.30 -17.41
CA GLU A 142 3.90 -2.57 -18.82
C GLU A 142 3.51 -1.32 -19.59
N ALA A 143 2.91 -0.33 -18.92
CA ALA A 143 2.50 0.93 -19.53
C ALA A 143 3.65 1.93 -19.73
N VAL A 144 4.87 1.65 -19.24
CA VAL A 144 6.04 2.53 -19.39
C VAL A 144 7.14 1.87 -20.24
N PRO A 145 7.78 2.62 -21.16
CA PRO A 145 8.87 2.06 -21.98
C PRO A 145 10.00 1.49 -21.11
N GLY A 146 10.36 0.23 -21.34
CA GLY A 146 11.43 -0.47 -20.62
C GLY A 146 11.05 -1.01 -19.22
N GLY A 147 9.82 -0.80 -18.75
CA GLY A 147 9.42 -1.23 -17.40
C GLY A 147 9.37 -2.75 -17.22
N LEU A 148 8.89 -3.50 -18.22
CA LEU A 148 8.91 -4.96 -18.17
C LEU A 148 10.32 -5.54 -18.31
N ASP A 149 11.18 -4.89 -19.08
CA ASP A 149 12.57 -5.32 -19.23
C ASP A 149 13.30 -5.20 -17.89
N GLU A 150 13.11 -4.07 -17.17
CA GLU A 150 13.65 -3.89 -15.82
C GLU A 150 13.11 -4.92 -14.83
N LEU A 151 11.80 -5.21 -14.89
CA LEU A 151 11.17 -6.19 -14.01
C LEU A 151 11.65 -7.63 -14.21
N ASN A 152 12.11 -7.97 -15.41
CA ASN A 152 12.53 -9.33 -15.77
C ASN A 152 14.06 -9.52 -15.71
N LYS A 153 14.83 -8.50 -15.31
CA LYS A 153 16.27 -8.63 -15.00
C LYS A 153 16.49 -9.46 -13.75
#